data_AF-A0AAP0L3B6-F1
#
_entry.id   AF-A0AAP0L3B6-F1
#
_cell.length_a   1.000
_cell.length_b   1.000
_cell.length_c   1.000
_cell.angle_alpha   90.00
_cell.angle_beta   90.00
_cell.angle_gamma   90.00
#
_symmetry.space_group_name_H-M   'P 1'
#
loop_
_entity.id
_entity.type
_entity.pdbx_description
1 polymer ?
#
loop_
_entity_poly.entity_id
_entity_poly.type
_entity_poly.pdbx_seq_one_letter_code
_entity_poly.pdbx_strand_id
1 'polypeptide(L)' 'METLSIWRENSLYTDHKSLKYLFTQLELNMRQRRWLEFLKDYDFSLEYHPGKANVVL' A
#
# COMPACT_ATOMS: atom_id res chain seq x y z
N MET A 1 4.49 -12.76 12.60
CA MET A 1 5.36 -11.67 12.12
C MET A 1 5.70 -11.95 10.67
N GLU A 2 4.72 -11.80 9.77
CA GLU A 2 4.90 -11.87 8.31
C GLU A 2 3.52 -11.56 7.69
N THR A 3 3.13 -10.29 7.66
CA THR A 3 1.93 -9.84 6.94
C THR A 3 2.36 -9.47 5.52
N LEU A 4 2.35 -10.46 4.63
CA LEU A 4 2.63 -10.25 3.21
C LEU A 4 1.37 -9.72 2.52
N SER A 5 1.52 -8.59 1.83
CA SER A 5 0.54 -8.06 0.90
C SER A 5 0.22 -9.09 -0.18
N ILE A 6 -1.06 -9.42 -0.34
CA ILE A 6 -1.54 -10.27 -1.43
C ILE A 6 -1.61 -9.40 -2.69
N TRP A 7 -1.12 -9.92 -3.82
CA TRP A 7 -1.17 -9.27 -5.13
C TRP A 7 -2.21 -9.96 -6.01
N ARG A 8 -3.14 -9.20 -6.60
CA ARG A 8 -4.09 -9.72 -7.61
C ARG A 8 -4.29 -8.64 -8.66
N GLU A 9 -3.99 -8.93 -9.92
CA GLU A 9 -4.24 -8.08 -11.10
C GLU A 9 -4.10 -6.57 -10.83
N ASN A 10 -2.87 -6.12 -10.58
CA ASN A 10 -2.51 -4.72 -10.31
C ASN A 10 -3.13 -4.08 -9.04
N SER A 11 -3.76 -4.83 -8.14
CA SER A 11 -4.16 -4.36 -6.82
C SER A 11 -3.16 -4.77 -5.73
N LEU A 12 -2.68 -3.79 -4.98
CA LEU A 12 -1.90 -3.94 -3.76
C LEU A 12 -2.83 -3.80 -2.55
N TYR A 13 -2.96 -4.87 -1.78
CA TYR A 13 -3.76 -4.87 -0.56
C TYR A 13 -2.90 -4.64 0.68
N THR A 14 -3.33 -3.72 1.55
CA THR A 14 -2.65 -3.42 2.81
C THR A 14 -3.60 -3.34 3.99
N ASP A 15 -3.19 -3.88 5.13
CA ASP A 15 -3.86 -3.69 6.42
C ASP A 15 -3.39 -2.44 7.16
N HIS A 16 -2.50 -1.66 6.54
CA HIS A 16 -1.98 -0.43 7.11
C HIS A 16 -2.85 0.78 6.74
N LYS A 17 -3.77 1.14 7.63
CA LYS A 17 -4.79 2.18 7.40
C LYS A 17 -4.23 3.53 6.91
N SER A 18 -3.02 3.93 7.33
CA SER A 18 -2.45 5.20 6.88
C SER A 18 -1.98 5.19 5.43
N LEU A 19 -1.67 4.03 4.85
CA LEU A 19 -1.23 3.93 3.45
C LEU A 19 -2.36 4.22 2.47
N LYS A 20 -3.63 4.15 2.92
CA LYS A 20 -4.79 4.61 2.15
C LYS A 20 -4.62 6.03 1.59
N TYR A 21 -3.89 6.88 2.30
CA TYR A 21 -3.73 8.30 1.95
C TYR A 21 -2.39 8.61 1.27
N LEU A 22 -1.61 7.59 0.90
CA LEU A 22 -0.26 7.76 0.38
C LEU A 22 -0.21 8.70 -0.84
N PHE A 23 -1.18 8.62 -1.75
CA PHE A 23 -1.26 9.43 -2.96
C PHE A 23 -2.02 10.76 -2.79
N THR A 24 -2.76 10.94 -1.70
CA THR A 24 -3.60 12.13 -1.48
C THR A 24 -3.07 13.07 -0.41
N GLN A 25 -2.08 12.64 0.36
CA GLN A 25 -1.54 13.41 1.47
C GLN A 25 -0.60 14.52 0.96
N LEU A 26 -0.91 15.76 1.33
CA LEU A 26 -0.16 16.95 0.90
C LEU A 26 1.28 16.99 1.48
N GLU A 27 1.43 16.59 2.74
CA GLU A 27 2.71 16.61 3.44
C GLU A 27 3.23 15.20 3.69
N LEU A 28 4.17 14.77 2.85
CA LEU A 28 4.86 13.48 3.01
C LEU A 28 6.24 13.68 3.63
N ASN A 29 6.59 12.81 4.58
CA ASN A 29 7.95 12.79 5.09
C ASN A 29 8.96 12.33 4.02
N MET A 30 10.25 12.61 4.23
CA MET A 30 11.29 12.30 3.24
C MET A 30 11.35 10.81 2.86
N ARG A 31 11.03 9.91 3.80
CA ARG A 31 10.97 8.47 3.53
C ARG A 31 9.81 8.16 2.58
N GLN A 32 8.60 8.62 2.88
CA GLN A 32 7.42 8.41 2.05
C GLN A 32 7.61 8.98 0.64
N ARG A 33 8.24 10.15 0.49
CA ARG A 33 8.56 10.71 -0.83
C ARG A 33 9.45 9.79 -1.66
N ARG A 34 10.51 9.22 -1.05
CA ARG A 34 11.38 8.25 -1.74
C ARG A 34 10.63 6.99 -2.17
N TRP A 35 9.73 6.49 -1.32
CA TRP A 35 8.88 5.36 -1.68
C TRP A 35 7.92 5.72 -2.82
N LEU A 36 7.32 6.91 -2.80
CA LEU A 36 6.39 7.34 -3.83
C LEU A 36 7.08 7.55 -5.18
N GLU A 37 8.31 8.10 -5.18
CA GLU A 37 9.16 8.18 -6.37
C GLU A 37 9.49 6.80 -6.97
N PHE A 38 9.65 5.78 -6.15
CA PHE A 38 9.86 4.40 -6.61
C PHE A 38 8.56 3.76 -7.12
N LEU A 39 7.45 4.02 -6.43
CA LEU A 39 6.16 3.40 -6.72
C LEU A 39 5.46 4.00 -7.95
N LYS A 40 5.75 5.26 -8.32
CA LYS A 40 5.11 5.93 -9.47
C LYS A 40 5.33 5.20 -10.80
N ASP A 41 6.39 4.40 -10.90
CA ASP A 41 6.75 3.67 -12.11
C ASP A 41 5.93 2.37 -12.28
N TYR A 42 5.15 2.00 -11.27
CA TYR A 42 4.29 0.82 -11.28
C TYR A 42 2.82 1.24 -11.46
N ASP A 43 2.11 0.54 -12.35
CA ASP A 43 0.66 0.70 -12.51
C ASP A 43 -0.06 -0.23 -11.54
N PHE A 44 -0.48 0.31 -10.38
CA PHE A 44 -1.23 -0.44 -9.36
C PHE A 44 -2.26 0.42 -8.61
N SER A 45 -3.31 -0.22 -8.10
CA SER A 45 -4.23 0.36 -7.12
C SER A 45 -3.82 -0.04 -5.70
N LEU A 46 -3.96 0.87 -4.74
CA LEU A 46 -3.69 0.61 -3.33
C LEU A 46 -4.99 0.56 -2.53
N GLU A 47 -5.31 -0.61 -2.00
CA GLU A 47 -6.59 -0.86 -1.34
C GLU A 47 -6.38 -1.31 0.12
N TYR A 48 -7.14 -0.69 1.03
CA TYR A 48 -7.07 -1.03 2.45
C TYR A 48 -7.97 -2.23 2.75
N HIS A 49 -7.38 -3.30 3.27
CA HIS A 49 -8.06 -4.52 3.70
C HIS A 49 -7.77 -4.78 5.17
N PRO A 50 -8.79 -4.80 6.05
CA PRO A 50 -8.59 -5.11 7.47
C PRO A 50 -7.87 -6.44 7.64
N GLY A 51 -6.79 -6.48 8.43
CA GLY A 51 -5.87 -7.63 8.53
C GLY A 51 -6.52 -8.98 8.90
N LYS A 52 -7.73 -8.99 9.48
CA LYS A 52 -8.52 -10.21 9.71
C LYS A 52 -8.97 -10.90 8.41
N ALA A 53 -9.04 -10.16 7.31
CA ALA A 53 -9.32 -10.66 5.96
C ALA A 53 -8.05 -10.91 5.13
N ASN A 54 -6.87 -10.52 5.62
CA ASN A 54 -5.59 -10.74 4.93
C ASN A 54 -5.00 -12.11 5.30
N VAL A 55 -5.80 -13.16 5.10
CA VAL A 55 -5.39 -14.56 5.29
C VAL A 55 -4.90 -15.05 3.95
N VAL A 56 -3.60 -15.36 3.86
CA VAL A 56 -3.06 -16.13 2.73
C VAL A 56 -3.58 -17.56 2.93
N LEU A 57 -4.51 -17.98 2.08
CA LEU A 57 -4.87 -19.39 1.93
C LEU A 57 -3.83 -20.09 1.04
#